data_AF-A0AA37SB21-F1
#
_entry.id   AF-A0AA37SB21-F1
#
_cell.length_a   1.000
_cell.length_b   1.000
_cell.length_c   1.000
_cell.angle_alpha   90.00
_cell.angle_beta   90.00
_cell.angle_gamma   90.00
#
_symmetry.space_group_name_H-M   'P 1'
#
loop_
_entity.id
_entity.type
_entity.pdbx_description
1 polymer ?
#
loop_
_entity_poly.entity_id
_entity_poly.type
_entity_poly.pdbx_seq_one_letter_code
_entity_poly.pdbx_strand_id
1 'polypeptide(L)'
;MVDQIANQGNCNSFSLESSLKSLTVTNPENTLSVFGSSAHNLRQGLHAQKEFMTPKSQGITPNALRYAISLLHIESRLRREPELLNVIAERLDQLDKQLEHFDITHENIIKSLADLYKDTISTLKFRIQVNGNPTYLQNPTNAEKIRAILLAGVRAAILWRQVGGRRWHLIFSRKQYQQACDRLMNSGYQ
;
A
#
# COMPACT_ATOMS: atom_id res chain seq x y z
N MET A 1 6.95 -4.51 1.86
CA MET A 1 6.95 -4.98 0.46
C MET A 1 7.83 -4.14 -0.47
N VAL A 2 7.61 -2.83 -0.68
CA VAL A 2 8.48 -2.02 -1.57
C VAL A 2 9.97 -2.16 -1.24
N ASP A 3 10.33 -2.02 0.04
CA ASP A 3 11.71 -2.17 0.50
C ASP A 3 12.26 -3.60 0.31
N GLN A 4 11.40 -4.62 0.40
CA GLN A 4 11.79 -6.01 0.15
C GLN A 4 12.13 -6.21 -1.33
N ILE A 5 11.26 -5.75 -2.25
CA ILE A 5 11.53 -5.86 -3.69
C ILE A 5 12.79 -5.07 -4.06
N ALA A 6 12.95 -3.86 -3.52
CA ALA A 6 14.11 -3.02 -3.81
C ALA A 6 15.45 -3.65 -3.38
N ASN A 7 15.47 -4.47 -2.32
CA ASN A 7 16.70 -5.06 -1.78
C ASN A 7 16.87 -6.56 -2.04
N GLN A 8 15.80 -7.28 -2.37
CA GLN A 8 15.77 -8.74 -2.47
C GLN A 8 15.13 -9.24 -3.78
N GLY A 9 14.52 -8.34 -4.57
CA GLY A 9 13.86 -8.67 -5.83
C GLY A 9 12.52 -9.39 -5.68
N ASN A 10 12.03 -9.61 -4.47
CA ASN A 10 10.75 -10.27 -4.22
C ASN A 10 10.05 -9.73 -2.95
N CYS A 11 8.80 -10.13 -2.77
CA CYS A 11 8.05 -9.94 -1.53
C CYS A 11 7.06 -11.08 -1.35
N ASN A 12 6.40 -11.13 -0.19
CA ASN A 12 5.39 -12.14 0.09
C ASN A 12 4.20 -12.03 -0.89
N SER A 13 3.92 -13.11 -1.63
CA SER A 13 2.87 -13.15 -2.66
C SER A 13 1.47 -12.91 -2.10
N PHE A 14 1.16 -13.49 -0.94
CA PHE A 14 -0.15 -13.31 -0.29
C PHE A 14 -0.41 -11.85 0.11
N SER A 15 0.61 -11.19 0.64
CA SER A 15 0.53 -9.77 1.02
C SER A 15 0.46 -8.85 -0.20
N LEU A 16 1.14 -9.23 -1.29
CA LEU A 16 1.03 -8.56 -2.58
C LEU A 16 -0.41 -8.65 -3.10
N GLU A 17 -0.94 -9.86 -3.22
CA GLU A 17 -2.31 -10.13 -3.70
C GLU A 17 -3.33 -9.35 -2.88
N SER A 18 -3.29 -9.47 -1.54
CA SER A 18 -4.20 -8.77 -0.63
C SER A 18 -4.13 -7.25 -0.78
N SER A 19 -2.92 -6.70 -0.98
CA SER A 19 -2.74 -5.25 -1.16
C SER A 19 -3.25 -4.79 -2.51
N LEU A 20 -3.02 -5.56 -3.59
CA LEU A 20 -3.51 -5.18 -4.91
C LEU A 20 -5.04 -5.32 -5.01
N LYS A 21 -5.63 -6.36 -4.41
CA LYS A 21 -7.10 -6.51 -4.32
C LYS A 21 -7.76 -5.31 -3.63
N SER A 22 -7.08 -4.65 -2.70
CA SER A 22 -7.62 -3.44 -2.05
C SER A 22 -7.91 -2.28 -3.01
N LEU A 23 -7.31 -2.29 -4.20
CA LEU A 23 -7.55 -1.27 -5.23
C LEU A 23 -8.90 -1.45 -5.91
N THR A 24 -9.43 -2.66 -5.98
CA THR A 24 -10.68 -2.98 -6.70
C THR A 24 -11.91 -2.94 -5.79
N VAL A 25 -11.72 -2.75 -4.48
CA VAL A 25 -12.84 -2.57 -3.54
C VAL A 25 -13.22 -1.08 -3.49
N THR A 26 -14.11 -0.68 -4.39
CA THR A 26 -14.56 0.72 -4.54
C THR A 26 -15.65 1.12 -3.54
N ASN A 27 -16.58 0.20 -3.22
CA ASN A 27 -17.66 0.43 -2.25
C ASN A 27 -17.61 -0.56 -1.06
N PRO A 28 -16.67 -0.38 -0.11
CA PRO A 28 -16.53 -1.27 1.04
C PRO A 28 -17.61 -1.03 2.10
N GLU A 29 -18.19 -2.11 2.64
CA GLU A 29 -19.10 -2.04 3.80
C GLU A 29 -18.42 -1.53 5.07
N ASN A 30 -17.14 -1.86 5.24
CA ASN A 30 -16.32 -1.43 6.36
C ASN A 30 -14.83 -1.39 6.01
N THR A 31 -14.00 -0.86 6.90
CA THR A 31 -12.55 -0.74 6.67
C THR A 31 -11.87 -2.07 6.37
N LEU A 32 -12.31 -3.15 7.00
CA LEU A 32 -11.68 -4.46 6.84
C LEU A 32 -12.06 -5.11 5.51
N SER A 33 -13.25 -4.83 4.97
CA SER A 33 -13.69 -5.38 3.68
C SER A 33 -12.84 -4.88 2.51
N VAL A 34 -12.22 -3.70 2.63
CA VAL A 34 -11.20 -3.22 1.67
C VAL A 34 -10.03 -4.21 1.54
N PHE A 35 -9.72 -4.95 2.59
CA PHE A 35 -8.62 -5.92 2.61
C PHE A 35 -9.14 -7.35 2.64
N GLY A 36 -10.34 -7.62 2.11
CA GLY A 36 -10.90 -8.97 2.01
C GLY A 36 -11.50 -9.50 3.32
N SER A 37 -11.95 -8.61 4.21
CA SER A 37 -12.73 -8.94 5.42
C SER A 37 -12.01 -9.84 6.45
N SER A 38 -10.69 -10.03 6.33
CA SER A 38 -9.89 -10.83 7.25
C SER A 38 -8.67 -10.06 7.74
N ALA A 39 -8.46 -10.03 9.07
CA ALA A 39 -7.27 -9.45 9.67
C ALA A 39 -5.98 -10.18 9.26
N HIS A 40 -6.10 -11.44 8.82
CA HIS A 40 -4.98 -12.22 8.30
C HIS A 40 -4.33 -11.55 7.07
N ASN A 41 -5.15 -10.94 6.20
CA ASN A 41 -4.69 -10.24 5.00
C ASN A 41 -3.84 -8.99 5.32
N LEU A 42 -3.96 -8.49 6.55
CA LEU A 42 -3.21 -7.34 7.05
C LEU A 42 -2.00 -7.72 7.89
N ARG A 43 -1.71 -9.02 8.07
CA ARG A 43 -0.69 -9.52 9.01
C ARG A 43 0.67 -8.85 8.82
N GLN A 44 1.18 -8.76 7.59
CA GLN A 44 2.47 -8.11 7.33
C GLN A 44 2.45 -6.62 7.75
N GLY A 45 1.36 -5.91 7.45
CA GLY A 45 1.19 -4.50 7.83
C GLY A 45 1.04 -4.30 9.34
N LEU A 46 0.32 -5.19 10.02
CA LEU A 46 0.15 -5.16 11.47
C LEU A 46 1.47 -5.42 12.21
N HIS A 47 2.26 -6.39 11.74
CA HIS A 47 3.61 -6.62 12.26
C HIS A 47 4.49 -5.39 12.05
N ALA A 48 4.53 -4.84 10.83
CA ALA A 48 5.27 -3.61 10.54
C ALA A 48 4.83 -2.46 11.47
N GLN A 49 3.53 -2.23 11.62
CA GLN A 49 3.01 -1.19 12.50
C GLN A 49 3.43 -1.39 13.97
N LYS A 50 3.42 -2.63 14.47
CA LYS A 50 3.88 -2.95 15.83
C LYS A 50 5.37 -2.67 16.01
N GLU A 51 6.20 -3.05 15.03
CA GLU A 51 7.64 -2.76 15.06
C GLU A 51 7.88 -1.25 15.07
N PHE A 52 7.13 -0.48 14.26
CA PHE A 52 7.23 1.00 14.24
C PHE A 52 6.91 1.63 15.60
N MET A 53 5.94 1.08 16.32
CA MET A 53 5.51 1.62 17.62
C MET A 53 6.40 1.17 18.79
N THR A 54 7.24 0.15 18.58
CA THR A 54 8.10 -0.42 19.62
C THR A 54 9.44 0.33 19.69
N PRO A 55 9.76 1.01 20.81
CA PRO A 55 11.05 1.68 20.96
C PRO A 55 12.22 0.69 20.79
N LYS A 56 13.25 1.08 20.03
CA LYS A 56 14.45 0.25 19.74
C LYS A 56 14.20 -1.03 18.94
N SER A 57 13.03 -1.20 18.32
CA SER A 57 12.83 -2.27 17.34
C SER A 57 13.82 -2.13 16.17
N GLN A 58 14.40 -3.26 15.76
CA GLN A 58 15.21 -3.38 14.53
C GLN A 58 14.38 -3.88 13.33
N GLY A 59 13.08 -4.14 13.52
CA GLY A 59 12.24 -4.87 12.56
C GLY A 59 11.76 -4.04 11.37
N ILE A 60 11.68 -2.71 11.49
CA ILE A 60 11.36 -1.82 10.36
C ILE A 60 12.62 -1.13 9.85
N THR A 61 12.80 -1.19 8.53
CA THR A 61 13.87 -0.46 7.88
C THR A 61 13.57 1.04 7.81
N PRO A 62 14.58 1.92 7.91
CA PRO A 62 14.39 3.36 7.74
C PRO A 62 13.73 3.73 6.40
N ASN A 63 13.98 2.96 5.35
CA ASN A 63 13.35 3.12 4.04
C ASN A 63 11.85 2.83 4.10
N ALA A 64 11.43 1.72 4.72
CA ALA A 64 10.01 1.40 4.86
C ALA A 64 9.23 2.52 5.58
N LEU A 65 9.81 3.10 6.63
CA LEU A 65 9.24 4.26 7.31
C LEU A 65 9.16 5.49 6.39
N ARG A 66 10.22 5.79 5.65
CA ARG A 66 10.25 6.90 4.68
C ARG A 66 9.17 6.72 3.62
N TYR A 67 8.96 5.50 3.12
CA TYR A 67 7.90 5.20 2.16
C TYR A 67 6.52 5.44 2.77
N ALA A 68 6.25 4.98 4.00
CA ALA A 68 4.98 5.22 4.67
C ALA A 68 4.67 6.73 4.83
N ILE A 69 5.66 7.53 5.26
CA ILE A 69 5.50 8.99 5.38
C ILE A 69 5.29 9.64 4.00
N SER A 70 6.01 9.16 2.98
CA SER A 70 5.89 9.65 1.60
C SER A 70 4.49 9.37 1.02
N LEU A 71 3.90 8.21 1.32
CA LEU A 71 2.53 7.87 0.92
C LEU A 71 1.52 8.82 1.57
N LEU A 72 1.67 9.14 2.86
CA LEU A 72 0.84 10.14 3.53
C LEU A 72 1.04 11.57 2.99
N HIS A 73 2.19 11.86 2.38
CA HIS A 73 2.42 13.10 1.66
C HIS A 73 1.71 13.12 0.32
N ILE A 74 1.84 12.05 -0.46
CA ILE A 74 1.18 11.91 -1.75
C ILE A 74 -0.33 11.98 -1.61
N GLU A 75 -0.92 11.27 -0.65
CA GLU A 75 -2.37 11.33 -0.39
C GLU A 75 -2.85 12.78 -0.18
N SER A 76 -2.12 13.54 0.63
CA SER A 76 -2.45 14.94 0.91
C SER A 76 -2.36 15.84 -0.32
N ARG A 77 -1.52 15.49 -1.30
CA ARG A 77 -1.40 16.23 -2.57
C ARG A 77 -2.49 15.79 -3.54
N LEU A 78 -2.64 14.48 -3.72
CA LEU A 78 -3.61 13.87 -4.64
C LEU A 78 -5.05 14.30 -4.33
N ARG A 79 -5.41 14.47 -3.05
CA ARG A 79 -6.75 14.97 -2.68
C ARG A 79 -7.09 16.36 -3.22
N ARG A 80 -6.08 17.14 -3.63
CA ARG A 80 -6.27 18.47 -4.22
C ARG A 80 -6.35 18.42 -5.76
N GLU A 81 -6.25 17.23 -6.34
CA GLU A 81 -6.23 16.99 -7.79
C GLU A 81 -7.42 16.10 -8.18
N PRO A 82 -8.66 16.63 -8.23
CA PRO A 82 -9.86 15.84 -8.51
C PRO A 82 -9.80 15.14 -9.87
N GLU A 83 -9.21 15.77 -10.88
CA GLU A 83 -9.02 15.17 -12.20
C GLU A 83 -8.18 13.89 -12.15
N LEU A 84 -7.08 13.88 -11.38
CA LEU A 84 -6.26 12.69 -11.22
C LEU A 84 -7.00 11.59 -10.46
N LEU A 85 -7.83 11.95 -9.47
CA LEU A 85 -8.67 10.97 -8.76
C LEU A 85 -9.71 10.34 -9.69
N ASN A 86 -10.32 11.13 -10.59
CA ASN A 86 -11.26 10.62 -11.58
C ASN A 86 -10.58 9.64 -12.54
N VAL A 87 -9.37 9.97 -13.03
CA VAL A 87 -8.58 9.06 -13.87
C VAL A 87 -8.27 7.75 -13.12
N ILE A 88 -7.90 7.83 -11.84
CA ILE A 88 -7.66 6.63 -11.02
C ILE A 88 -8.93 5.79 -10.91
N ALA A 89 -10.07 6.40 -10.61
CA ALA A 89 -11.33 5.68 -10.49
C ALA A 89 -11.72 4.98 -11.81
N GLU A 90 -11.73 5.72 -12.92
CA GLU A 90 -12.09 5.18 -14.24
C GLU A 90 -11.18 4.01 -14.65
N ARG A 91 -9.87 4.15 -14.43
CA ARG A 91 -8.89 3.10 -14.80
C ARG A 91 -8.96 1.88 -13.89
N LEU A 92 -9.40 2.03 -12.65
CA LEU A 92 -9.68 0.91 -11.76
C LEU A 92 -10.98 0.20 -12.15
N ASP A 93 -12.03 0.94 -12.53
CA ASP A 93 -13.28 0.33 -13.03
C ASP A 93 -13.04 -0.44 -14.34
N GLN A 94 -12.15 0.05 -15.22
CA GLN A 94 -11.73 -0.68 -16.42
C GLN A 94 -10.92 -1.94 -16.12
N LEU A 95 -10.23 -1.99 -14.97
CA LEU A 95 -9.41 -3.13 -14.56
C LEU A 95 -10.27 -4.36 -14.28
N ASP A 96 -11.53 -4.18 -13.81
CA ASP A 96 -12.45 -5.27 -13.50
C ASP A 96 -12.66 -6.20 -14.70
N LYS A 97 -12.74 -5.64 -15.92
CA LYS A 97 -12.84 -6.43 -17.16
C LYS A 97 -11.59 -7.28 -17.43
N GLN A 98 -10.41 -6.79 -17.07
CA GLN A 98 -9.18 -7.55 -17.22
C GLN A 98 -9.11 -8.68 -16.18
N LEU A 99 -9.68 -8.47 -15.00
CA LEU A 99 -9.74 -9.45 -13.91
C LEU A 99 -10.68 -10.62 -14.20
N GLU A 100 -11.58 -10.50 -15.18
CA GLU A 100 -12.37 -11.65 -15.69
C GLU A 100 -11.49 -12.71 -16.37
N HIS A 101 -10.27 -12.35 -16.78
CA HIS A 101 -9.36 -13.23 -17.52
C HIS A 101 -8.02 -13.47 -16.83
N PHE A 102 -7.63 -12.60 -15.90
CA PHE A 102 -6.33 -12.64 -15.25
C PHE A 102 -6.44 -12.44 -13.74
N ASP A 103 -5.62 -13.15 -12.98
CA ASP A 103 -5.49 -12.89 -11.55
C ASP A 103 -4.91 -11.50 -11.29
N ILE A 104 -5.26 -10.90 -10.15
CA ILE A 104 -4.76 -9.57 -9.72
C ILE A 104 -3.22 -9.48 -9.66
N THR A 105 -2.52 -10.61 -9.50
CA THR A 105 -1.06 -10.69 -9.47
C THR A 105 -0.44 -11.06 -10.82
N HIS A 106 -1.24 -11.22 -11.87
CA HIS A 106 -0.77 -11.49 -13.22
C HIS A 106 0.04 -10.28 -13.75
N GLU A 107 1.05 -10.53 -14.57
CA GLU A 107 1.98 -9.51 -15.05
C GLU A 107 1.27 -8.37 -15.78
N ASN A 108 0.27 -8.68 -16.60
CA ASN A 108 -0.55 -7.68 -17.31
C ASN A 108 -1.34 -6.75 -16.36
N ILE A 109 -1.87 -7.29 -15.26
CA ILE A 109 -2.59 -6.50 -14.26
C ILE A 109 -1.61 -5.61 -13.50
N ILE A 110 -0.49 -6.18 -13.04
CA ILE A 110 0.56 -5.43 -12.36
C ILE A 110 1.09 -4.29 -13.25
N LYS A 111 1.29 -4.55 -14.54
CA LYS A 111 1.69 -3.54 -15.52
C LYS A 111 0.65 -2.44 -15.65
N SER A 112 -0.63 -2.77 -15.79
CA SER A 112 -1.73 -1.79 -15.89
C SER A 112 -1.81 -0.91 -14.63
N LEU A 113 -1.64 -1.48 -13.45
CA LEU A 113 -1.56 -0.74 -12.18
C LEU A 113 -0.30 0.13 -12.07
N ALA A 114 0.83 -0.36 -12.58
CA ALA A 114 2.09 0.38 -12.59
C ALA A 114 2.04 1.59 -13.55
N ASP A 115 1.43 1.42 -14.73
CA ASP A 115 1.18 2.51 -15.67
C ASP A 115 0.17 3.50 -15.09
N LEU A 116 -0.90 3.04 -14.42
CA LEU A 116 -1.80 3.93 -13.70
C LEU A 116 -1.07 4.80 -12.67
N TYR A 117 -0.18 4.22 -11.87
CA TYR A 117 0.67 4.99 -10.94
C TYR A 117 1.58 6.00 -11.67
N LYS A 118 2.12 5.63 -12.84
CA LYS A 118 3.00 6.49 -13.65
C LYS A 118 2.24 7.69 -14.22
N ASP A 119 1.04 7.44 -14.74
CA ASP A 119 0.23 8.44 -15.44
C ASP A 119 -0.53 9.36 -14.47
N THR A 120 -0.63 8.99 -13.19
CA THR A 120 -1.32 9.77 -12.16
C THR A 120 -0.37 10.22 -11.06
N ILE A 121 -0.03 9.36 -10.11
CA ILE A 121 0.74 9.72 -8.91
C ILE A 121 2.13 10.26 -9.24
N SER A 122 2.80 9.73 -10.27
CA SER A 122 4.16 10.18 -10.63
C SER A 122 4.20 11.55 -11.32
N THR A 123 3.05 12.08 -11.73
CA THR A 123 2.91 13.44 -12.29
C THR A 123 2.93 14.52 -11.21
N LEU A 124 2.68 14.15 -9.95
CA LEU A 124 2.79 15.06 -8.82
C LEU A 124 4.23 15.55 -8.66
N LYS A 125 4.39 16.78 -8.16
CA LYS A 125 5.72 17.40 -7.93
C LYS A 125 6.60 16.57 -6.98
N PHE A 126 6.00 15.94 -5.97
CA PHE A 126 6.71 15.09 -5.02
C PHE A 126 6.71 13.64 -5.51
N ARG A 127 7.89 13.00 -5.50
CA ARG A 127 8.08 11.61 -5.92
C ARG A 127 8.72 10.78 -4.83
N ILE A 128 8.25 9.55 -4.65
CA ILE A 128 8.87 8.58 -3.74
C ILE A 128 10.19 8.13 -4.36
N GLN A 129 11.29 8.38 -3.66
CA GLN A 129 12.62 7.88 -4.03
C GLN A 129 12.81 6.49 -3.44
N VAL A 130 12.72 5.46 -4.28
CA VAL A 130 12.90 4.06 -3.87
C VAL A 130 14.38 3.72 -3.95
N ASN A 131 14.97 3.40 -2.80
CA ASN A 131 16.37 3.02 -2.66
C ASN A 131 16.49 1.53 -2.37
N GLY A 132 17.53 0.90 -2.91
CA GLY A 132 17.83 -0.52 -2.72
C GLY A 132 18.98 -0.96 -3.61
N ASN A 133 19.05 -2.26 -3.87
CA ASN A 133 20.07 -2.86 -4.73
C ASN A 133 19.80 -2.50 -6.22
N PRO A 134 20.77 -1.89 -6.94
CA PRO A 134 20.60 -1.52 -8.34
C PRO A 134 20.17 -2.66 -9.25
N THR A 135 20.67 -3.88 -9.05
CA THR A 135 20.33 -5.05 -9.85
C THR A 135 18.83 -5.36 -9.80
N TYR A 136 18.22 -5.25 -8.61
CA TYR A 136 16.79 -5.49 -8.46
C TYR A 136 15.94 -4.31 -8.94
N LEU A 137 16.43 -3.08 -8.79
CA LEU A 137 15.71 -1.87 -9.22
C LEU A 137 15.72 -1.66 -10.73
N GLN A 138 16.76 -2.13 -11.43
CA GLN A 138 16.84 -2.06 -12.90
C GLN A 138 15.96 -3.12 -13.59
N ASN A 139 15.50 -4.15 -12.86
CA ASN A 139 14.56 -5.13 -13.41
C ASN A 139 13.18 -4.48 -13.65
N PRO A 140 12.67 -4.47 -14.89
CA PRO A 140 11.38 -3.84 -15.22
C PRO A 140 10.19 -4.40 -14.44
N THR A 141 10.11 -5.72 -14.29
CA THR A 141 9.04 -6.40 -13.54
C THR A 141 9.03 -5.99 -12.07
N ASN A 142 10.20 -5.83 -11.45
CA ASN A 142 10.30 -5.32 -10.08
C ASN A 142 9.85 -3.87 -9.98
N ALA A 143 10.23 -3.03 -10.94
CA ALA A 143 9.80 -1.64 -10.98
C ALA A 143 8.27 -1.51 -11.17
N GLU A 144 7.65 -2.36 -11.98
CA GLU A 144 6.20 -2.45 -12.13
C GLU A 144 5.52 -2.88 -10.83
N LYS A 145 5.99 -3.96 -10.18
CA LYS A 145 5.49 -4.40 -8.87
C LYS A 145 5.59 -3.30 -7.81
N ILE A 146 6.72 -2.59 -7.75
CA ILE A 146 6.92 -1.48 -6.82
C ILE A 146 5.86 -0.39 -7.03
N ARG A 147 5.62 0.03 -8.28
CA ARG A 147 4.61 1.06 -8.59
C ARG A 147 3.19 0.60 -8.25
N ALA A 148 2.83 -0.63 -8.57
CA ALA A 148 1.52 -1.20 -8.22
C ALA A 148 1.32 -1.26 -6.69
N ILE A 149 2.34 -1.67 -5.94
CA ILE A 149 2.29 -1.67 -4.46
C ILE A 149 2.20 -0.23 -3.91
N LEU A 150 2.89 0.73 -4.50
CA LEU A 150 2.81 2.13 -4.07
C LEU A 150 1.41 2.70 -4.32
N LEU A 151 0.76 2.35 -5.44
CA LEU A 151 -0.63 2.70 -5.70
C LEU A 151 -1.57 2.13 -4.62
N ALA A 152 -1.42 0.85 -4.26
CA ALA A 152 -2.14 0.23 -3.14
C ALA A 152 -1.86 0.95 -1.80
N GLY A 153 -0.62 1.37 -1.57
CA GLY A 153 -0.23 2.18 -0.41
C GLY A 153 -0.93 3.54 -0.37
N VAL A 154 -1.14 4.20 -1.51
CA VAL A 154 -1.90 5.45 -1.61
C VAL A 154 -3.38 5.20 -1.30
N ARG A 155 -3.98 4.14 -1.84
CA ARG A 155 -5.37 3.73 -1.51
C ARG A 155 -5.55 3.49 0.00
N ALA A 156 -4.59 2.83 0.64
CA ALA A 156 -4.58 2.62 2.10
C ALA A 156 -4.42 3.94 2.88
N ALA A 157 -3.60 4.88 2.39
CA ALA A 157 -3.47 6.21 2.99
C ALA A 157 -4.76 7.04 2.88
N ILE A 158 -5.44 6.96 1.73
CA ILE A 158 -6.77 7.59 1.51
C ILE A 158 -7.78 6.99 2.50
N LEU A 159 -7.85 5.67 2.61
CA LEU A 159 -8.74 4.99 3.55
C LEU A 159 -8.47 5.42 5.00
N TRP A 160 -7.20 5.41 5.41
CA TRP A 160 -6.80 5.83 6.75
C TRP A 160 -7.29 7.25 7.07
N ARG A 161 -7.21 8.15 6.09
CA ARG A 161 -7.73 9.51 6.23
C ARG A 161 -9.26 9.56 6.34
N GLN A 162 -9.97 8.80 5.50
CA GLN A 162 -11.43 8.72 5.47
C GLN A 162 -11.99 8.27 6.82
N VAL A 163 -11.31 7.35 7.50
CA VAL A 163 -11.67 6.88 8.85
C VAL A 163 -11.12 7.76 9.98
N GLY A 164 -10.71 9.00 9.68
CA GLY A 164 -10.31 10.00 10.67
C GLY A 164 -8.81 10.08 10.99
N GLY A 165 -7.97 9.27 10.33
CA GLY A 165 -6.51 9.25 10.52
C GLY A 165 -5.83 10.61 10.28
N ARG A 166 -4.91 11.00 11.16
CA ARG A 166 -4.14 12.25 11.08
C ARG A 166 -2.68 11.94 11.36
N ARG A 167 -1.74 12.65 10.71
CA ARG A 167 -0.29 12.43 10.89
C ARG A 167 0.14 12.44 12.36
N TRP A 168 -0.42 13.34 13.16
CA TRP A 168 -0.13 13.43 14.58
C TRP A 168 -0.55 12.18 15.38
N HIS A 169 -1.50 11.36 14.89
CA HIS A 169 -1.95 10.16 15.60
C HIS A 169 -0.81 9.14 15.64
N LEU A 170 0.02 9.09 14.60
CA LEU A 170 1.19 8.20 14.57
C LEU A 170 2.24 8.57 15.62
N ILE A 171 2.25 9.81 16.10
CA ILE A 171 3.20 10.31 17.10
C ILE A 171 2.61 10.20 18.51
N PHE A 172 1.35 10.61 18.69
CA PHE A 172 0.73 10.72 20.02
C PHE A 172 -0.11 9.50 20.44
N SER A 173 -0.58 8.69 19.49
CA SER A 173 -1.45 7.53 19.77
C SER A 173 -0.69 6.20 19.69
N ARG A 174 0.64 6.20 19.88
CA ARG A 174 1.48 4.99 19.72
C ARG A 174 0.98 3.78 20.50
N LYS A 175 0.67 3.98 21.78
CA LYS A 175 0.16 2.93 22.68
C LYS A 175 -1.19 2.36 22.19
N GLN A 176 -2.09 3.22 21.70
CA GLN A 176 -3.38 2.80 21.18
C GLN A 176 -3.22 1.96 19.90
N TYR A 177 -2.33 2.37 18.99
CA TYR A 177 -2.01 1.59 17.80
C TYR A 177 -1.40 0.23 18.14
N GLN A 178 -0.45 0.19 19.08
CA GLN A 178 0.16 -1.06 19.52
C GLN A 178 -0.89 -2.04 20.09
N GLN A 179 -1.76 -1.57 20.99
CA GLN A 179 -2.84 -2.38 21.57
C GLN A 179 -3.86 -2.84 20.53
N ALA A 180 -4.16 -2.01 19.51
CA ALA A 180 -5.04 -2.40 18.42
C ALA A 180 -4.40 -3.49 17.55
N CYS A 181 -3.10 -3.36 17.21
CA CYS A 181 -2.37 -4.38 16.47
C CYS A 181 -2.33 -5.71 17.23
N ASP A 182 -2.03 -5.69 18.53
CA ASP A 182 -2.00 -6.91 19.35
C ASP A 182 -3.36 -7.62 19.39
N ARG A 183 -4.46 -6.86 19.54
CA ARG A 183 -5.82 -7.42 19.49
C ARG A 183 -6.14 -8.06 18.14
N LEU A 184 -5.88 -7.36 17.04
CA LEU A 184 -6.19 -7.84 15.68
C LEU A 184 -5.34 -9.05 15.28
N MET A 185 -4.09 -9.09 15.71
CA MET A 185 -3.23 -10.25 15.46
C MET A 185 -3.68 -11.46 16.27
N ASN A 186 -4.15 -11.29 17.51
CA ASN A 186 -4.64 -12.38 18.34
C ASN A 186 -6.03 -12.89 17.90
N SER A 187 -6.91 -12.01 17.44
CA SER A 187 -8.25 -12.38 16.96
C SER A 187 -8.24 -13.11 15.62
N GLY A 188 -7.16 -13.00 14.83
CA GLY A 188 -7.01 -13.74 13.58
C GLY A 188 -6.52 -15.19 13.73
N TYR A 189 -6.34 -15.68 14.97
CA TYR A 189 -6.00 -17.07 15.30
C TYR A 189 -7.19 -17.86 15.87
N GLN A 190 -8.38 -17.26 15.91
CA GLN A 190 -9.66 -17.92 16.24
C GLN A 190 -10.51 -18.00 14.97
#